data_AF-A0A538RCL2-F1
#
_entry.id   AF-A0A538RCL2-F1
#
_cell.length_a   1.000
_cell.length_b   1.000
_cell.length_c   1.000
_cell.angle_alpha   90.00
_cell.angle_beta   90.00
_cell.angle_gamma   90.00
#
_symmetry.space_group_name_H-M   'P 1'
#
loop_
_entity.id
_entity.type
_entity.pdbx_description
1 polymer ?
#
loop_
_entity_poly.entity_id
_entity_poly.type
_entity_poly.pdbx_seq_one_letter_code
_entity_poly.pdbx_strand_id
1 'polypeptide(L)'
;MAWLEDNEETWYDTAQICLEGHMVNSCAESQPESNKNFCSKCGAATILACSKCSAKIKGHAHISGVISTREHKPEKFCDSCGHPYPWSESRLKAALDLAAELDGLTDQDRDDLRKSLPDLLRDVPNTPVAATRFKKIFLKVKGKGGELIWDIIKSVASAEATKIIHGG
;
A
#
# COMPACT_ATOMS: atom_id res chain seq x y z
N MET A 1 43.53 12.53 -21.78
CA MET A 1 42.39 12.92 -20.93
C MET A 1 41.26 11.93 -21.20
N ALA A 2 41.36 10.74 -20.61
CA ALA A 2 40.31 9.73 -20.70
C ALA A 2 39.27 10.09 -19.65
N TRP A 3 38.09 10.52 -20.10
CA TRP A 3 36.92 10.62 -19.26
C TRP A 3 36.51 9.19 -18.93
N LEU A 4 36.75 8.77 -17.68
CA LEU A 4 36.09 7.60 -17.13
C LEU A 4 34.63 8.00 -16.97
N GLU A 5 33.79 7.54 -17.89
CA GLU A 5 32.35 7.50 -17.67
C GLU A 5 32.12 6.47 -16.56
N ASP A 6 32.17 6.93 -15.31
CA ASP A 6 31.64 6.18 -14.17
C ASP A 6 30.14 6.06 -14.38
N ASN A 7 29.74 5.05 -15.14
CA ASN A 7 28.35 4.66 -15.29
C ASN A 7 27.91 4.11 -13.93
N GLU A 8 27.41 4.98 -13.05
CA GLU A 8 26.73 4.58 -11.82
C GLU A 8 25.43 3.84 -12.20
N GLU A 9 25.55 2.58 -12.62
CA GLU A 9 24.43 1.75 -13.04
C GLU A 9 23.50 1.51 -11.85
N THR A 10 22.46 2.33 -11.76
CA THR A 10 21.32 2.09 -10.90
C THR A 10 20.31 1.24 -11.66
N TRP A 11 20.02 0.05 -11.16
CA TRP A 11 18.97 -0.81 -11.71
C TRP A 11 18.04 -1.32 -10.60
N TYR A 12 16.85 -1.76 -10.99
CA TYR A 12 15.85 -2.27 -10.05
C TYR A 12 15.57 -3.73 -10.33
N ASP A 13 15.57 -4.55 -9.28
CA ASP A 13 15.10 -5.92 -9.35
C ASP A 13 13.55 -5.96 -9.37
N THR A 14 12.99 -7.15 -9.48
CA THR A 14 11.56 -7.41 -9.35
C THR A 14 11.25 -7.82 -7.91
N ALA A 15 10.21 -7.22 -7.31
CA ALA A 15 9.68 -7.67 -6.04
C ALA A 15 8.64 -8.79 -6.23
N GLN A 16 8.75 -9.82 -5.41
CA GLN A 16 7.71 -10.79 -5.13
C GLN A 16 6.94 -10.37 -3.88
N ILE A 17 5.64 -10.11 -4.03
CA ILE A 17 4.77 -9.61 -2.96
C ILE A 17 3.51 -10.49 -2.93
N CYS A 18 3.01 -10.81 -1.73
CA CYS A 18 1.75 -11.54 -1.64
C CYS A 18 0.53 -10.66 -1.91
N LEU A 19 -0.61 -11.27 -2.22
CA LEU A 19 -1.85 -10.54 -2.50
C LEU A 19 -2.33 -9.67 -1.32
N GLU A 20 -1.88 -9.97 -0.09
CA GLU A 20 -2.15 -9.16 1.12
C GLU A 20 -1.06 -8.11 1.43
N GLY A 21 -0.02 -8.01 0.59
CA GLY A 21 0.98 -6.95 0.66
C GLY A 21 2.15 -7.23 1.61
N HIS A 22 2.46 -8.49 1.89
CA HIS A 22 3.73 -8.83 2.54
C HIS A 22 4.82 -9.00 1.49
N MET A 23 5.92 -8.26 1.65
CA MET A 23 7.15 -8.47 0.88
C MET A 23 7.65 -9.90 1.15
N VAL A 24 7.81 -10.69 0.08
CA VAL A 24 8.33 -12.06 0.15
C VAL A 24 9.79 -12.07 -0.28
N ASN A 25 10.09 -11.41 -1.40
CA ASN A 25 11.46 -11.23 -1.89
C ASN A 25 11.54 -9.90 -2.65
N SER A 26 12.42 -8.98 -2.26
CA SER A 26 12.62 -7.73 -3.01
C SER A 26 13.55 -7.89 -4.21
N CYS A 27 14.19 -9.05 -4.35
CA CYS A 27 15.22 -9.34 -5.34
C CYS A 27 14.90 -10.64 -6.10
N ALA A 28 13.69 -10.76 -6.64
CA ALA A 28 13.15 -12.02 -7.15
C ALA A 28 13.88 -12.56 -8.39
N GLU A 29 14.55 -11.69 -9.15
CA GLU A 29 15.34 -12.09 -10.32
C GLU A 29 16.79 -12.40 -9.96
N SER A 30 17.43 -11.60 -9.11
CA SER A 30 18.82 -11.86 -8.69
C SER A 30 18.97 -12.92 -7.60
N GLN A 31 17.91 -13.17 -6.80
CA GLN A 31 17.88 -14.16 -5.71
C GLN A 31 16.63 -15.05 -5.80
N PRO A 32 16.45 -15.83 -6.88
CA PRO A 32 15.24 -16.61 -7.12
C PRO A 32 15.01 -17.73 -6.09
N GLU A 33 16.04 -18.19 -5.39
CA GLU A 33 15.97 -19.18 -4.30
C GLU A 33 15.16 -18.70 -3.10
N SER A 34 15.01 -17.38 -2.94
CA SER A 34 14.18 -16.78 -1.89
C SER A 34 12.71 -16.64 -2.30
N ASN A 35 12.36 -16.95 -3.55
CA ASN A 35 10.98 -16.86 -4.03
C ASN A 35 10.10 -17.96 -3.41
N LYS A 36 8.84 -17.61 -3.14
CA LYS A 36 7.83 -18.54 -2.60
C LYS A 36 6.51 -18.35 -3.33
N ASN A 37 5.87 -19.44 -3.72
CA ASN A 37 4.54 -19.40 -4.34
C ASN A 37 3.46 -18.84 -3.40
N PHE A 38 3.64 -19.03 -2.09
CA PHE A 38 2.74 -18.57 -1.05
C PHE A 38 3.50 -17.86 0.07
N CYS A 39 2.88 -16.85 0.65
CA CYS A 39 3.44 -16.08 1.75
C CYS A 39 3.54 -16.93 3.02
N SER A 40 4.70 -16.97 3.65
CA SER A 40 4.87 -17.65 4.94
C SER A 40 4.19 -16.95 6.12
N LYS A 41 3.77 -15.68 5.96
CA LYS A 41 3.08 -14.90 7.02
C LYS A 41 1.55 -15.08 6.98
N CYS A 42 0.95 -15.17 5.80
CA CYS A 42 -0.52 -15.19 5.67
C CYS A 42 -1.07 -16.26 4.71
N GLY A 43 -0.24 -17.06 4.05
CA GLY A 43 -0.68 -18.11 3.14
C GLY A 43 -1.19 -17.63 1.77
N ALA A 44 -1.32 -16.32 1.55
CA ALA A 44 -1.76 -15.77 0.26
C ALA A 44 -0.76 -16.05 -0.87
N ALA A 45 -1.27 -16.23 -2.09
CA ALA A 45 -0.46 -16.36 -3.29
C ALA A 45 0.43 -15.12 -3.50
N THR A 46 1.53 -15.30 -4.22
CA THR A 46 2.48 -14.23 -4.54
C THR A 46 2.45 -13.83 -6.01
N ILE A 47 2.78 -12.57 -6.26
CA ILE A 47 2.85 -11.99 -7.60
C ILE A 47 4.18 -11.26 -7.79
N LEU A 48 4.66 -11.26 -9.03
CA LEU A 48 5.87 -10.58 -9.49
C LEU A 48 5.55 -9.41 -10.43
N ALA A 49 4.29 -9.33 -10.88
CA ALA A 49 3.83 -8.37 -11.87
C ALA A 49 2.43 -7.86 -11.50
N CYS A 50 2.12 -6.65 -11.97
CA CYS A 50 0.80 -6.06 -11.85
C CYS A 50 -0.25 -6.96 -12.53
N SER A 51 -1.32 -7.29 -11.81
CA SER A 51 -2.42 -8.09 -12.35
C SER A 51 -3.24 -7.39 -13.44
N LYS A 52 -3.04 -6.07 -13.63
CA LYS A 52 -3.78 -5.25 -14.60
C LYS A 52 -3.03 -5.02 -15.91
N CYS A 53 -1.72 -4.79 -15.84
CA CYS A 53 -0.90 -4.48 -17.02
C CYS A 53 0.32 -5.39 -17.22
N SER A 54 0.53 -6.36 -16.33
CA SER A 54 1.66 -7.31 -16.37
C SER A 54 3.06 -6.69 -16.24
N ALA A 55 3.17 -5.38 -15.95
CA ALA A 55 4.44 -4.76 -15.62
C ALA A 55 5.03 -5.38 -14.34
N LYS A 56 6.34 -5.64 -14.32
CA LYS A 56 7.06 -6.17 -13.15
C LYS A 56 6.91 -5.21 -11.97
N ILE A 57 6.74 -5.76 -10.77
CA ILE A 57 6.65 -4.96 -9.55
C ILE A 57 8.06 -4.53 -9.16
N LYS A 58 8.29 -3.23 -9.02
CA LYS A 58 9.60 -2.67 -8.69
C LYS A 58 10.11 -3.17 -7.33
N GLY A 59 11.27 -3.82 -7.34
CA GLY A 59 11.96 -4.36 -6.19
C GLY A 59 13.12 -3.49 -5.71
N HIS A 60 14.14 -4.14 -5.19
CA HIS A 60 15.31 -3.50 -4.61
C HIS A 60 16.07 -2.67 -5.65
N ALA A 61 16.52 -1.50 -5.25
CA ALA A 61 17.40 -0.66 -6.06
C ALA A 61 18.86 -1.05 -5.83
N HIS A 62 19.53 -1.52 -6.86
CA HIS A 62 20.95 -1.79 -6.86
C HIS A 62 21.69 -0.53 -7.31
N ILE A 63 22.47 0.06 -6.41
CA ILE A 63 23.29 1.25 -6.66
C ILE A 63 24.74 0.89 -6.36
N SER A 64 25.63 1.10 -7.33
CA SER A 64 27.05 0.77 -7.16
C SER A 64 27.65 1.47 -5.94
N GLY A 65 28.35 0.72 -5.10
CA GLY A 65 28.99 1.23 -3.88
C GLY A 65 28.04 1.54 -2.70
N VAL A 66 26.73 1.31 -2.84
CA VAL A 66 25.74 1.59 -1.78
C VAL A 66 25.08 0.30 -1.28
N ILE A 67 25.17 0.06 0.03
CA ILE A 67 24.42 -0.99 0.72
C ILE A 67 23.23 -0.34 1.43
N SER A 68 22.02 -0.61 0.95
CA SER A 68 20.79 -0.17 1.63
C SER A 68 20.28 -1.25 2.58
N THR A 69 20.15 -0.92 3.86
CA THR A 69 19.50 -1.76 4.87
C THR A 69 18.02 -1.40 5.07
N ARG A 70 17.51 -0.42 4.30
CA ARG A 70 16.13 0.03 4.44
C ARG A 70 15.19 -1.04 3.89
N GLU A 71 14.18 -1.38 4.69
CA GLU A 71 13.10 -2.27 4.25
C GLU A 71 12.36 -1.66 3.06
N HIS A 72 12.28 -2.42 1.96
CA HIS A 72 11.51 -2.05 0.78
C HIS A 72 10.03 -2.27 1.06
N LYS A 73 9.26 -1.19 1.16
CA LYS A 73 7.82 -1.27 1.40
C LYS A 73 7.07 -1.43 0.08
N PRO A 74 6.07 -2.33 0.00
CA PRO A 74 5.22 -2.43 -1.17
C PRO A 74 4.56 -1.11 -1.52
N GLU A 75 4.70 -0.70 -2.78
CA GLU A 75 4.01 0.48 -3.29
C GLU A 75 2.49 0.26 -3.32
N LYS A 76 1.71 1.34 -3.29
CA LYS A 76 0.24 1.25 -3.25
C LYS A 76 -0.37 1.06 -4.64
N PHE A 77 0.31 1.59 -5.65
CA PHE A 77 -0.14 1.68 -7.03
C PHE A 77 0.95 1.19 -7.97
N CYS A 78 0.54 0.61 -9.10
CA CYS A 78 1.46 0.27 -10.17
C CYS A 78 2.04 1.55 -10.80
N ASP A 79 3.36 1.62 -10.89
CA ASP A 79 4.08 2.74 -11.52
C ASP A 79 3.84 2.83 -13.03
N SER A 80 3.44 1.73 -13.65
CA SER A 80 3.26 1.62 -15.10
C SER A 80 1.83 1.94 -15.55
N CYS A 81 0.80 1.55 -14.77
CA CYS A 81 -0.61 1.77 -15.17
C CYS A 81 -1.46 2.54 -14.14
N GLY A 82 -0.90 2.90 -12.99
CA GLY A 82 -1.59 3.67 -11.95
C GLY A 82 -2.69 2.93 -11.18
N HIS A 83 -3.01 1.69 -11.53
CA HIS A 83 -4.00 0.91 -10.78
C HIS A 83 -3.49 0.53 -9.40
N PRO A 84 -4.36 0.48 -8.38
CA PRO A 84 -4.00 -0.03 -7.07
C PRO A 84 -3.59 -1.51 -7.18
N TYR A 85 -2.59 -1.90 -6.40
CA TYR A 85 -2.25 -3.31 -6.26
C TYR A 85 -3.30 -4.06 -5.42
N PRO A 86 -3.37 -5.41 -5.52
CA PRO A 86 -4.36 -6.21 -4.80
C PRO A 86 -4.40 -5.96 -3.28
N TRP A 87 -3.24 -5.71 -2.66
CA TRP A 87 -3.18 -5.45 -1.22
C TRP A 87 -3.77 -4.09 -0.82
N SER A 88 -3.72 -3.10 -1.71
CA SER A 88 -4.40 -1.82 -1.51
C SER A 88 -5.91 -2.02 -1.56
N GLU A 89 -6.41 -2.75 -2.57
CA GLU A 89 -7.84 -3.08 -2.72
C GLU A 89 -8.36 -3.92 -1.55
N SER A 90 -7.61 -4.96 -1.15
CA SER A 90 -7.95 -5.85 -0.02
C SER A 90 -8.14 -5.05 1.28
N ARG A 91 -7.25 -4.10 1.56
CA ARG A 91 -7.37 -3.23 2.75
C ARG A 91 -8.58 -2.31 2.70
N LEU A 92 -8.90 -1.73 1.55
CA LEU A 92 -10.12 -0.93 1.41
C LEU A 92 -11.36 -1.79 1.67
N LYS A 93 -11.39 -3.01 1.10
CA LYS A 93 -12.50 -3.94 1.32
C LYS A 93 -12.62 -4.32 2.79
N ALA A 94 -11.54 -4.72 3.44
CA ALA A 94 -11.54 -5.10 4.85
C ALA A 94 -11.99 -3.95 5.78
N ALA A 95 -11.63 -2.70 5.44
CA ALA A 95 -12.11 -1.54 6.17
C ALA A 95 -13.62 -1.30 6.03
N LEU A 96 -14.18 -1.53 4.83
CA LEU A 96 -15.62 -1.45 4.60
C LEU A 96 -16.38 -2.58 5.28
N ASP A 97 -15.85 -3.80 5.20
CA ASP A 97 -16.42 -4.96 5.89
C ASP A 97 -16.46 -4.68 7.40
N LEU A 98 -15.37 -4.20 8.00
CA LEU A 98 -15.36 -3.84 9.42
C LEU A 98 -16.34 -2.71 9.75
N ALA A 99 -16.44 -1.68 8.90
CA ALA A 99 -17.41 -0.60 9.10
C ALA A 99 -18.88 -1.07 9.01
N ALA A 100 -19.15 -2.16 8.29
CA ALA A 100 -20.48 -2.77 8.24
C ALA A 100 -20.85 -3.40 9.60
N GLU A 101 -19.88 -4.02 10.27
CA GLU A 101 -20.05 -4.69 11.58
C GLU A 101 -20.12 -3.73 12.77
N LEU A 102 -19.73 -2.46 12.58
CA LEU A 102 -19.68 -1.48 13.67
C LEU A 102 -21.03 -0.80 13.91
N ASP A 103 -21.45 -0.83 15.18
CA ASP A 103 -22.58 -0.05 15.68
C ASP A 103 -22.29 1.47 15.63
N GLY A 104 -23.37 2.25 15.47
CA GLY A 104 -23.29 3.71 15.49
C GLY A 104 -22.94 4.37 14.14
N LEU A 105 -22.69 3.56 13.10
CA LEU A 105 -22.63 4.05 11.72
C LEU A 105 -23.98 3.91 11.04
N THR A 106 -24.41 5.00 10.39
CA THR A 106 -25.58 5.00 9.51
C THR A 106 -25.21 4.50 8.12
N ASP A 107 -26.20 4.18 7.29
CA ASP A 107 -25.95 3.83 5.89
C ASP A 107 -25.28 4.96 5.12
N GLN A 108 -25.61 6.22 5.45
CA GLN A 108 -24.93 7.38 4.90
C GLN A 108 -23.46 7.43 5.33
N ASP A 109 -23.13 7.10 6.57
CA ASP A 109 -21.73 7.06 7.03
C ASP A 109 -20.93 5.98 6.28
N ARG A 110 -21.52 4.80 6.07
CA ARG A 110 -20.88 3.71 5.31
C ARG A 110 -20.68 4.09 3.84
N ASP A 111 -21.65 4.78 3.25
CA ASP A 111 -21.53 5.28 1.88
C ASP A 111 -20.47 6.39 1.76
N ASP A 112 -20.43 7.31 2.71
CA ASP A 112 -19.41 8.37 2.78
C ASP A 112 -18.00 7.79 2.95
N LEU A 113 -17.86 6.76 3.79
CA LEU A 113 -16.60 6.02 3.93
C LEU A 113 -16.18 5.43 2.59
N ARG A 114 -17.06 4.64 1.96
CA ARG A 114 -16.82 3.99 0.67
C ARG A 114 -16.37 4.97 -0.42
N LYS A 115 -17.02 6.12 -0.51
CA LYS A 115 -16.68 7.17 -1.48
C LYS A 115 -15.35 7.87 -1.16
N SER A 116 -14.95 7.90 0.11
CA SER A 116 -13.72 8.59 0.55
C SER A 116 -12.48 7.71 0.47
N LEU A 117 -12.63 6.39 0.61
CA LEU A 117 -11.51 5.44 0.64
C LEU A 117 -10.52 5.57 -0.54
N PRO A 118 -10.95 5.71 -1.82
CA PRO A 118 -10.00 5.84 -2.93
C PRO A 118 -9.08 7.07 -2.81
N ASP A 119 -9.61 8.19 -2.34
CA ASP A 119 -8.86 9.43 -2.17
C ASP A 119 -8.02 9.43 -0.89
N LEU A 120 -8.37 8.62 0.13
CA LEU A 120 -7.51 8.41 1.30
C LEU A 120 -6.19 7.71 0.94
N LEU A 121 -6.15 6.92 -0.14
CA LEU A 121 -4.93 6.24 -0.58
C LEU A 121 -3.98 7.16 -1.37
N ARG A 122 -4.54 8.20 -1.98
CA ARG A 122 -3.89 9.06 -2.97
C ARG A 122 -3.51 10.39 -2.33
N ASP A 123 -2.42 11.00 -2.77
CA ASP A 123 -2.12 12.40 -2.45
C ASP A 123 -2.66 13.26 -3.60
N VAL A 124 -3.95 13.65 -3.49
CA VAL A 124 -4.71 14.41 -4.50
C VAL A 124 -5.46 15.56 -3.83
N PRO A 125 -5.94 16.58 -4.58
CA PRO A 125 -6.64 17.72 -3.97
C PRO A 125 -7.86 17.36 -3.12
N ASN A 126 -8.48 16.20 -3.34
CA ASN A 126 -9.62 15.73 -2.55
C ASN A 126 -9.23 14.94 -1.28
N THR A 127 -7.95 14.64 -1.07
CA THR A 127 -7.46 13.89 0.08
C THR A 127 -7.83 14.54 1.42
N PRO A 128 -7.76 15.88 1.60
CA PRO A 128 -8.24 16.51 2.82
C PRO A 128 -9.72 16.31 3.10
N VAL A 129 -10.56 16.30 2.04
CA VAL A 129 -12.00 16.07 2.15
C VAL A 129 -12.26 14.64 2.60
N ALA A 130 -11.58 13.68 1.96
CA ALA A 130 -11.68 12.27 2.31
C ALA A 130 -11.21 12.01 3.75
N ALA A 131 -10.07 12.58 4.16
CA ALA A 131 -9.54 12.48 5.52
C ALA A 131 -10.47 13.11 6.55
N THR A 132 -11.09 14.25 6.24
CA THR A 132 -12.06 14.91 7.12
C THR A 132 -13.33 14.07 7.29
N ARG A 133 -13.86 13.49 6.20
CA ARG A 133 -14.99 12.56 6.25
C ARG A 133 -14.66 11.33 7.08
N PHE A 134 -13.50 10.72 6.86
CA PHE A 134 -13.02 9.60 7.66
C PHE A 134 -12.92 9.97 9.14
N LYS A 135 -12.34 11.12 9.48
CA LYS A 135 -12.21 11.59 10.87
C LYS A 135 -13.57 11.75 11.54
N LYS A 136 -14.59 12.25 10.83
CA LYS A 136 -15.97 12.32 11.36
C LYS A 136 -16.53 10.93 11.66
N ILE A 137 -16.33 9.97 10.78
CA ILE A 137 -16.78 8.58 10.95
C ILE A 137 -16.03 7.91 12.11
N PHE A 138 -14.70 8.06 12.14
CA PHE A 138 -13.82 7.60 13.21
C PHE A 138 -14.30 8.06 14.59
N LEU A 139 -14.72 9.32 14.73
CA LEU A 139 -15.21 9.90 15.98
C LEU A 139 -16.65 9.46 16.34
N LYS A 140 -17.46 9.00 15.39
CA LYS A 140 -18.83 8.51 15.63
C LYS A 140 -18.84 7.09 16.20
N VAL A 141 -17.88 6.27 15.80
CA VAL A 141 -17.80 4.88 16.26
C VAL A 141 -17.46 4.84 17.74
N LYS A 142 -18.26 4.11 18.53
CA LYS A 142 -18.01 3.93 19.96
C LYS A 142 -16.83 2.97 20.19
N GLY A 143 -16.09 3.19 21.27
CA GLY A 143 -14.97 2.32 21.66
C GLY A 143 -13.82 2.35 20.64
N LYS A 144 -13.23 1.18 20.36
CA LYS A 144 -12.03 1.06 19.52
C LYS A 144 -12.31 0.85 18.02
N GLY A 145 -13.58 0.86 17.58
CA GLY A 145 -13.91 0.51 16.20
C GLY A 145 -13.28 1.45 15.17
N GLY A 146 -13.21 2.76 15.45
CA GLY A 146 -12.50 3.71 14.58
C GLY A 146 -11.00 3.41 14.45
N GLU A 147 -10.34 3.09 15.56
CA GLU A 147 -8.91 2.69 15.58
C GLU A 147 -8.68 1.41 14.77
N LEU A 148 -9.56 0.43 14.89
CA LEU A 148 -9.48 -0.82 14.14
C LEU A 148 -9.60 -0.58 12.63
N ILE A 149 -10.54 0.27 12.18
CA ILE A 149 -10.64 0.65 10.76
C ILE A 149 -9.34 1.34 10.31
N TRP A 150 -8.82 2.28 11.12
CA TRP A 150 -7.59 2.98 10.79
C TRP A 150 -6.40 2.03 10.67
N ASP A 151 -6.26 1.06 11.57
CA ASP A 151 -5.16 0.09 11.54
C ASP A 151 -5.13 -0.76 10.27
N ILE A 152 -6.29 -1.01 9.66
CA ILE A 152 -6.39 -1.68 8.36
C ILE A 152 -5.86 -0.79 7.23
N ILE A 153 -6.21 0.49 7.21
CA ILE A 153 -5.93 1.40 6.09
C ILE A 153 -4.56 2.09 6.22
N LYS A 154 -4.02 2.28 7.44
CA LYS A 154 -2.85 3.15 7.68
C LYS A 154 -1.62 2.85 6.83
N SER A 155 -1.40 1.58 6.48
CA SER A 155 -0.24 1.19 5.65
C SER A 155 -0.39 1.57 4.19
N VAL A 156 -1.61 1.86 3.74
CA VAL A 156 -1.94 2.27 2.37
C VAL A 156 -2.52 3.68 2.30
N ALA A 157 -2.76 4.33 3.43
CA ALA A 157 -3.15 5.74 3.47
C ALA A 157 -2.07 6.64 2.85
N SER A 158 -2.51 7.78 2.32
CA SER A 158 -1.64 8.84 1.88
C SER A 158 -0.95 9.49 3.09
N ALA A 159 0.20 10.13 2.85
CA ALA A 159 0.92 10.84 3.90
C ALA A 159 0.08 12.02 4.43
N GLU A 160 -0.61 12.71 3.53
CA GLU A 160 -1.55 13.78 3.89
C GLU A 160 -2.73 13.29 4.71
N ALA A 161 -3.39 12.19 4.29
CA ALA A 161 -4.49 11.60 5.04
C ALA A 161 -4.06 11.21 6.47
N THR A 162 -2.89 10.58 6.61
CA THR A 162 -2.33 10.20 7.90
C THR A 162 -2.13 11.41 8.82
N LYS A 163 -1.57 12.51 8.28
CA LYS A 163 -1.37 13.75 9.02
C LYS A 163 -2.69 14.36 9.49
N ILE A 164 -3.74 14.34 8.70
CA ILE A 164 -5.04 14.94 9.09
C ILE A 164 -5.74 14.12 10.16
N ILE A 165 -5.65 12.79 10.07
CA ILE A 165 -6.31 11.87 11.00
C ILE A 165 -5.63 11.89 12.38
N HIS A 166 -4.29 11.89 12.44
CA HIS A 166 -3.51 11.81 13.69
C HIS A 166 -2.82 13.11 14.14
N GLY A 167 -2.68 14.10 13.25
CA GLY A 167 -1.94 15.34 13.48
C GLY A 167 -2.83 16.56 13.76
N GLY A 168 -3.95 16.36 14.46
CA GLY A 168 -4.78 17.44 14.98
C GLY A 168 -4.93 17.30 16.49
#